data_AF-A0A4Q4CI60-F1
#
_entry.id   AF-A0A4Q4CI60-F1
#
_cell.length_a   1.000
_cell.length_b   1.000
_cell.length_c   1.000
_cell.angle_alpha   90.00
_cell.angle_beta   90.00
_cell.angle_gamma   90.00
#
_symmetry.space_group_name_H-M   'P 1'
#
loop_
_entity.id
_entity.type
_entity.pdbx_description
1 polymer ?
#
loop_
_entity_poly.entity_id
_entity_poly.type
_entity_poly.pdbx_seq_one_letter_code
_entity_poly.pdbx_strand_id
1 'polypeptide(L)' 'MQGGEATLRRLLQPLAGALAAPDTREVVVNRPGSYGVENTTGWHWHEAPELTYRVLEAITILAARATGQDGDGFQHPVG' A
#
# COMPACT_ATOMS: atom_id res chain seq x y z
N MET A 1 -13.59 -3.73 16.42
CA MET A 1 -12.60 -3.42 15.38
C MET A 1 -11.26 -3.92 15.88
N GLN A 2 -10.57 -4.79 15.15
CA GLN A 2 -9.24 -5.27 15.57
C GLN A 2 -8.25 -4.11 15.39
N GLY A 3 -7.42 -3.81 16.41
CA GLY A 3 -6.55 -2.62 16.40
C GLY A 3 -5.61 -2.52 15.19
N GLY A 4 -5.21 -3.65 14.59
CA GLY A 4 -4.39 -3.69 13.38
C GLY A 4 -5.09 -3.15 12.12
N GLU A 5 -6.39 -3.36 11.99
CA GLU A 5 -7.19 -2.93 10.83
C GLU A 5 -7.35 -1.40 10.80
N ALA A 6 -7.60 -0.79 11.97
CA ALA A 6 -7.68 0.67 12.11
C ALA A 6 -6.32 1.33 11.79
N THR A 7 -5.22 0.74 12.27
CA THR A 7 -3.86 1.21 11.95
C THR A 7 -3.56 1.06 10.46
N LEU A 8 -3.89 -0.07 9.85
CA LEU A 8 -3.69 -0.28 8.40
C LEU A 8 -4.43 0.78 7.57
N ARG A 9 -5.70 1.06 7.89
CA ARG A 9 -6.46 2.13 7.21
C ARG A 9 -5.82 3.51 7.39
N ARG A 10 -5.25 3.81 8.56
CA ARG A 10 -4.54 5.08 8.80
C ARG A 10 -3.28 5.19 7.95
N LEU A 11 -2.51 4.11 7.82
CA LEU A 11 -1.28 4.07 7.02
C LEU A 11 -1.57 4.15 5.52
N LEU A 12 -2.71 3.62 5.07
CA LEU A 12 -3.17 3.71 3.67
C LEU A 12 -3.75 5.07 3.28
N GLN A 13 -3.85 6.04 4.20
CA GLN A 13 -4.42 7.36 3.91
C GLN A 13 -3.82 8.07 2.67
N PRO A 14 -2.50 8.05 2.42
CA PRO A 14 -1.93 8.66 1.22
C PRO A 14 -2.46 8.05 -0.10
N LEU A 15 -2.91 6.80 -0.06
CA LEU A 15 -3.44 6.06 -1.21
C LEU A 15 -4.97 6.08 -1.27
N ALA A 16 -5.65 6.63 -0.25
CA ALA A 16 -7.10 6.48 -0.09
C ALA A 16 -7.91 7.01 -1.28
N GLY A 17 -7.46 8.12 -1.89
CA GLY A 17 -8.10 8.67 -3.09
C GLY A 17 -8.00 7.72 -4.28
N ALA A 18 -6.82 7.15 -4.54
CA ALA A 18 -6.62 6.18 -5.62
C ALA A 18 -7.40 4.89 -5.36
N LEU A 19 -7.38 4.37 -4.12
CA LEU A 19 -8.10 3.15 -3.75
C LEU A 19 -9.64 3.30 -3.83
N ALA A 20 -10.16 4.52 -3.70
CA ALA A 20 -11.60 4.79 -3.78
C ALA A 20 -12.06 5.19 -5.20
N ALA A 21 -11.13 5.52 -6.10
CA ALA A 21 -11.47 5.99 -7.44
C ALA A 21 -12.01 4.84 -8.31
N PRO A 22 -13.21 4.97 -8.90
CA PRO A 22 -13.88 3.86 -9.59
C PRO A 22 -13.20 3.43 -10.89
N ASP A 23 -12.36 4.28 -11.48
CA ASP A 23 -11.57 4.01 -12.68
C ASP A 23 -10.18 3.45 -12.38
N THR A 24 -9.78 3.37 -11.11
CA THR A 24 -8.49 2.79 -10.71
C THR A 24 -8.51 1.28 -10.86
N ARG A 25 -7.57 0.77 -11.65
CA ARG A 25 -7.35 -0.66 -11.86
C ARG A 25 -6.23 -1.18 -10.96
N GLU A 26 -5.12 -0.47 -10.89
CA GLU A 26 -3.96 -0.85 -10.09
C GLU A 26 -3.38 0.35 -9.34
N VAL A 27 -2.86 0.08 -8.14
CA VAL A 27 -2.08 1.03 -7.34
C VAL A 27 -0.78 0.34 -6.95
N VAL A 28 0.35 0.92 -7.32
CA VAL A 28 1.68 0.35 -7.07
C VAL A 28 2.57 1.31 -6.31
N VAL A 29 3.42 0.79 -5.43
CA VAL A 29 4.48 1.56 -4.75
C VAL A 29 5.80 0.87 -5.01
N ASN A 30 6.60 1.43 -5.92
CA ASN A 30 7.89 0.83 -6.32
C ASN A 30 9.10 1.45 -5.60
N ARG A 31 8.91 2.62 -4.97
CA ARG A 31 9.94 3.30 -4.17
C ARG A 31 9.27 4.15 -3.09
N PRO A 32 9.94 4.40 -1.95
CA PRO A 32 9.44 5.35 -0.97
C PRO A 32 9.19 6.72 -1.58
N GLY A 33 8.14 7.39 -1.12
CA GLY A 33 7.81 8.76 -1.52
C GLY A 33 6.95 8.89 -2.78
N SER A 34 6.58 7.81 -3.47
CA SER A 34 5.74 7.91 -4.67
C SER A 34 4.91 6.65 -4.92
N TYR A 35 3.78 6.79 -5.60
CA TYR A 35 2.97 5.67 -6.07
C TYR A 35 2.50 5.88 -7.51
N GLY A 36 2.21 4.78 -8.20
CA GLY A 36 1.63 4.76 -9.54
C GLY A 36 0.19 4.29 -9.49
N VAL A 37 -0.66 4.87 -10.34
CA VAL A 37 -2.04 4.46 -10.55
C VAL A 37 -2.23 4.11 -12.02
N GLU A 38 -2.76 2.94 -12.29
CA GLU A 38 -3.26 2.59 -13.62
C GLU A 38 -4.77 2.83 -13.66
N ASN A 39 -5.23 3.63 -14.61
CA ASN A 39 -6.65 3.80 -14.91
C ASN A 39 -6.91 3.64 -16.42
N THR A 40 -8.11 4.00 -16.87
CA THR A 40 -8.52 3.88 -18.29
C THR A 40 -7.66 4.69 -19.27
N THR A 41 -6.88 5.65 -18.76
CA THR A 41 -6.00 6.52 -19.55
C THR A 41 -4.52 6.11 -19.48
N GLY A 42 -4.20 5.04 -18.73
CA GLY A 42 -2.84 4.53 -18.54
C GLY A 42 -2.27 4.86 -17.17
N TRP A 43 -0.94 4.89 -17.09
CA TRP A 43 -0.18 5.05 -15.85
C TRP A 43 0.04 6.51 -15.48
N HIS A 44 -0.27 6.85 -14.22
CA HIS A 44 -0.03 8.17 -13.62
C HIS A 44 0.77 8.02 -12.35
N TRP A 45 1.80 8.85 -12.18
CA TRP A 45 2.66 8.84 -11.00
C TRP A 45 2.35 10.01 -10.09
N HIS A 46 2.31 9.74 -8.79
CA HIS A 46 1.98 10.70 -7.75
C HIS A 46 3.09 10.71 -6.70
N GLU A 47 3.47 11.91 -6.26
CA GLU A 47 4.34 12.09 -5.10
C GLU A 47 3.54 11.93 -3.81
N ALA A 48 4.11 11.20 -2.87
CA ALA A 48 3.53 10.88 -1.57
C ALA A 48 4.67 10.70 -0.56
N PRO A 49 5.31 11.80 -0.12
CA PRO A 49 6.47 11.76 0.78
C PRO A 49 6.21 11.05 2.11
N GLU A 50 4.94 10.90 2.49
CA GLU A 50 4.47 10.16 3.67
C GLU A 50 4.69 8.64 3.55
N LEU A 51 4.80 8.12 2.32
CA LEU A 51 5.09 6.70 2.04
C LEU A 51 6.58 6.41 2.24
N THR A 52 7.04 6.59 3.48
CA THR A 52 8.41 6.23 3.88
C THR A 52 8.58 4.71 3.93
N TYR A 53 9.83 4.22 3.90
CA TYR A 53 10.12 2.79 4.05
C TYR A 53 9.46 2.17 5.30
N ARG A 54 9.51 2.88 6.43
CA ARG A 54 8.89 2.44 7.70
C ARG A 54 7.38 2.27 7.59
N VAL A 55 6.72 3.19 6.87
CA VAL A 55 5.27 3.13 6.64
C VAL A 55 4.93 1.95 5.72
N LEU A 56 5.69 1.76 4.64
CA LEU A 56 5.49 0.65 3.71
C LEU A 56 5.71 -0.71 4.37
N GLU A 57 6.76 -0.87 5.16
CA GLU A 57 7.02 -2.07 5.96
C GLU A 57 5.84 -2.38 6.91
N ALA A 58 5.35 -1.37 7.63
CA ALA A 58 4.21 -1.53 8.53
C ALA A 58 2.92 -1.92 7.78
N ILE A 59 2.66 -1.34 6.60
CA ILE A 59 1.54 -1.72 5.74
C ILE A 59 1.66 -3.20 5.35
N THR A 60 2.82 -3.64 4.86
CA THR A 60 3.05 -5.04 4.45
C THR A 60 2.76 -6.01 5.59
N ILE A 61 3.30 -5.76 6.79
CA ILE A 61 3.10 -6.62 7.96
C ILE A 61 1.62 -6.67 8.37
N LEU A 62 0.95 -5.51 8.43
CA LEU A 62 -0.44 -5.45 8.85
C LEU A 62 -1.39 -6.05 7.80
N ALA A 63 -1.10 -5.89 6.51
CA ALA A 63 -1.85 -6.49 5.41
C ALA A 63 -1.72 -8.01 5.41
N ALA A 64 -0.50 -8.54 5.56
CA ALA A 64 -0.26 -9.99 5.66
C ALA A 64 -1.04 -10.60 6.84
N ARG A 65 -0.96 -9.98 8.02
CA ARG A 65 -1.75 -10.41 9.19
C ARG A 65 -3.26 -10.35 8.95
N ALA A 66 -3.75 -9.32 8.25
CA ALA A 66 -5.17 -9.16 7.96
C ALA A 66 -5.71 -10.24 7.01
N THR A 67 -4.88 -10.78 6.12
CA THR A 67 -5.24 -11.87 5.20
C THR A 67 -4.98 -13.26 5.78
N GLY A 68 -4.57 -13.37 7.04
CA GLY A 68 -4.18 -14.65 7.66
C GLY A 68 -2.90 -15.23 7.07
N GLN A 69 -2.08 -14.40 6.42
CA GLN A 69 -0.73 -14.74 6.00
C GLN A 69 0.19 -14.34 7.16
N ASP A 70 0.49 -15.29 8.05
CA ASP A 70 1.49 -15.07 9.09
C ASP A 70 2.86 -14.93 8.42
N GLY A 71 3.28 -13.68 8.17
CA GLY A 71 4.53 -13.38 7.50
C GLY A 71 5.73 -13.81 8.33
N ASP A 72 6.43 -14.85 7.87
CA ASP A 72 7.85 -14.96 8.10
C ASP A 72 8.50 -13.73 7.44
N GLY A 73 8.98 -12.81 8.28
CA GLY A 73 9.45 -11.50 7.81
C GLY A 73 10.46 -11.64 6.67
N PHE A 74 10.18 -10.99 5.53
CA PHE A 74 11.14 -10.66 4.46
C PHE A 74 12.15 -11.74 4.04
N GLN A 75 11.87 -13.04 4.20
CA GLN A 75 12.88 -14.07 3.91
C GLN A 75 12.87 -14.55 2.45
N HIS A 76 11.91 -14.11 1.63
CA HIS A 76 11.92 -14.39 0.20
C HIS A 76 11.42 -13.17 -0.60
N PRO A 77 12.31 -12.34 -1.19
CA PRO A 77 11.88 -11.47 -2.27
C PRO A 77 11.29 -12.32 -3.39
N VAL A 78 10.07 -12.03 -3.82
CA VAL A 78 9.53 -12.57 -5.08
C VAL A 78 10.28 -11.89 -6.22
N GLY A 79 11.31 -12.59 -6.70
CA GLY A 79 12.03 -12.28 -7.93
C GLY A 79 11.45 -13.02 -9.13
#